data_AF-A0A9D0M5R9-F1
#
_entry.id   AF-A0A9D0M5R9-F1
#
_cell.length_a   1.000
_cell.length_b   1.000
_cell.length_c   1.000
_cell.angle_alpha   90.00
_cell.angle_beta   90.00
_cell.angle_gamma   90.00
#
_symmetry.space_group_name_H-M   'P 1'
#
loop_
_entity.id
_entity.type
_entity.pdbx_description
1 polymer ?
#
loop_
_entity_poly.entity_id
_entity_poly.type
_entity_poly.pdbx_seq_one_letter_code
_entity_poly.pdbx_strand_id
1 'polypeptide(L)'
;MEEEKKKARNFIEAAIDDDLARGKVRQVITRFPPEPNGYLHIGHAKSICLNFGIAKKYGGRCHLRFDDTNPEKEEQKYIDAIQRDIKWLGFDWGQHLHYA
;
A
#
# COMPACT_ATOMS: atom_id res chain seq x y z
N MET A 1 -5.66 12.92 -34.33
CA MET A 1 -6.26 12.20 -33.20
C MET A 1 -5.21 11.25 -32.69
N GLU A 2 -4.61 11.53 -31.53
CA GLU A 2 -3.72 10.56 -30.88
C GLU A 2 -4.57 9.38 -30.40
N GLU A 3 -4.24 8.17 -30.88
CA GLU A 3 -4.77 6.96 -30.30
C GLU A 3 -4.32 6.88 -28.83
N GLU A 4 -5.27 6.99 -27.91
CA GLU A 4 -5.03 6.62 -26.52
C GLU A 4 -4.66 5.13 -26.48
N LYS A 5 -3.36 4.83 -26.42
CA LYS A 5 -2.87 3.49 -26.09
C LYS A 5 -3.45 3.13 -24.73
N LYS A 6 -4.48 2.26 -24.72
CA LYS A 6 -4.96 1.58 -23.51
C LYS A 6 -3.74 0.95 -22.83
N LYS A 7 -3.23 1.59 -21.77
CA LYS A 7 -2.17 1.04 -20.93
C LYS A 7 -2.60 -0.38 -20.57
N ALA A 8 -1.78 -1.37 -20.88
CA ALA A 8 -2.04 -2.73 -20.46
C ALA A 8 -2.26 -2.72 -18.95
N ARG A 9 -3.48 -3.09 -18.52
CA ARG A 9 -3.80 -3.19 -17.09
C ARG A 9 -2.92 -4.29 -16.51
N ASN A 10 -2.31 -4.04 -15.35
CA ASN A 10 -1.57 -5.12 -14.68
C ASN A 10 -2.57 -6.19 -14.19
N PHE A 11 -2.09 -7.41 -13.95
CA PHE A 11 -2.95 -8.53 -13.56
C PHE A 11 -3.71 -8.32 -12.24
N ILE A 12 -3.18 -7.48 -11.34
CA ILE A 12 -3.82 -7.16 -10.05
C ILE A 12 -5.06 -6.28 -10.29
N GLU A 13 -4.94 -5.28 -11.16
CA GLU A 13 -6.07 -4.43 -11.56
C GLU A 13 -7.17 -5.25 -12.23
N ALA A 14 -6.80 -6.19 -13.11
CA ALA A 14 -7.78 -7.07 -13.76
C ALA A 14 -8.56 -7.92 -12.73
N ALA A 15 -7.89 -8.45 -11.71
CA ALA A 15 -8.53 -9.21 -10.64
C ALA A 15 -9.44 -8.33 -9.77
N ILE A 16 -9.02 -7.10 -9.45
CA ILE A 16 -9.84 -6.13 -8.70
C ILE A 16 -11.09 -5.75 -9.49
N ASP A 17 -10.96 -5.49 -10.80
CA ASP A 17 -12.08 -5.14 -11.66
C ASP A 17 -13.13 -6.27 -11.70
N ASP A 18 -12.71 -7.53 -11.82
CA ASP A 18 -13.61 -8.70 -11.81
C ASP A 18 -14.30 -8.88 -10.45
N ASP A 19 -13.56 -8.75 -9.35
CA ASP A 19 -14.11 -8.86 -7.99
C ASP A 19 -15.15 -7.74 -7.70
N LEU A 20 -14.92 -6.52 -8.20
CA LEU A 20 -15.87 -5.41 -8.12
C LEU A 20 -17.10 -5.63 -9.01
N ALA A 21 -16.90 -6.05 -10.26
CA ALA A 21 -17.98 -6.28 -11.21
C ALA A 21 -18.93 -7.40 -10.75
N ARG A 22 -18.40 -8.43 -10.08
CA ARG A 22 -19.20 -9.51 -9.46
C ARG A 22 -19.79 -9.14 -8.12
N GLY A 23 -19.47 -7.97 -7.57
CA GLY A 23 -19.92 -7.54 -6.25
C GLY A 23 -19.35 -8.37 -5.09
N LYS A 24 -18.26 -9.11 -5.31
CA LYS A 24 -17.58 -9.92 -4.27
C LYS A 24 -17.01 -9.02 -3.17
N VAL A 25 -16.55 -7.84 -3.54
CA VAL A 25 -16.12 -6.78 -2.62
C VAL A 25 -16.84 -5.47 -2.98
N ARG A 26 -17.12 -4.65 -1.97
CA ARG A 26 -17.76 -3.34 -2.15
C ARG A 26 -16.77 -2.18 -2.27
N GLN A 27 -15.57 -2.35 -1.73
CA GLN A 27 -14.53 -1.32 -1.69
C GLN A 27 -13.16 -1.99 -1.72
N VAL A 28 -12.21 -1.36 -2.41
CA VAL A 28 -10.82 -1.82 -2.44
C VAL A 28 -10.12 -1.34 -1.16
N ILE A 29 -9.63 -2.29 -0.37
CA ILE A 29 -8.85 -2.01 0.84
C ILE A 29 -7.53 -2.77 0.72
N THR A 30 -6.42 -2.03 0.69
CA THR A 30 -5.07 -2.58 0.62
C THR A 30 -4.32 -2.36 1.93
N ARG A 31 -3.14 -2.97 2.07
CA ARG A 31 -2.23 -2.65 3.17
C ARG A 31 -0.78 -2.78 2.76
N PHE A 32 0.07 -1.89 3.27
CA PHE A 32 1.53 -2.04 3.26
C PHE A 32 1.99 -2.49 4.66
N PRO A 33 2.45 -3.75 4.83
CA PRO A 33 2.77 -4.29 6.15
C PRO A 33 4.28 -4.52 6.38
N PRO A 34 5.09 -3.47 6.61
CA PRO A 34 6.51 -3.65 6.89
C PRO A 34 6.74 -4.15 8.32
N GLU A 35 7.76 -4.99 8.50
CA GLU A 35 8.32 -5.28 9.82
C GLU A 35 9.16 -4.07 10.27
N PRO A 36 8.98 -3.53 11.50
CA PRO A 36 9.73 -2.38 11.96
C PRO A 36 11.09 -2.76 12.55
N ASN A 37 11.89 -3.51 11.79
CA ASN A 37 13.23 -3.99 12.18
C ASN A 37 14.37 -3.48 11.27
N GLY A 38 14.06 -2.57 10.34
CA GLY A 38 15.02 -2.00 9.41
C GLY A 38 14.49 -0.78 8.65
N TYR A 39 15.39 -0.08 7.97
CA TYR A 39 15.03 1.05 7.10
C TYR A 39 14.49 0.56 5.76
N LEU A 40 13.57 1.33 5.17
CA LEU A 40 13.08 1.04 3.84
C LEU A 40 14.18 1.32 2.80
N HIS A 41 14.36 0.39 1.87
CA HIS A 41 15.13 0.59 0.64
C HIS A 41 14.22 0.72 -0.59
N ILE A 42 14.80 1.03 -1.76
CA ILE A 42 14.07 1.23 -3.03
C ILE A 42 13.14 0.09 -3.44
N GLY A 43 13.44 -1.16 -3.05
CA GLY A 43 12.54 -2.30 -3.27
C GLY A 43 11.15 -2.12 -2.64
N HIS A 44 11.06 -1.48 -1.48
CA HIS A 44 9.79 -1.21 -0.81
C HIS A 44 8.96 -0.17 -1.54
N ALA A 45 9.58 0.77 -2.26
CA ALA A 45 8.88 1.79 -3.03
C ALA A 45 7.90 1.16 -4.03
N LYS A 46 8.26 0.02 -4.64
CA LYS A 46 7.34 -0.72 -5.53
C LYS A 46 6.08 -1.17 -4.79
N SER A 47 6.22 -1.74 -3.59
CA SER A 47 5.09 -2.23 -2.79
C SER A 47 4.24 -1.07 -2.27
N ILE A 48 4.86 0.03 -1.84
CA ILE A 48 4.17 1.25 -1.40
C ILE A 48 3.35 1.83 -2.55
N CYS A 49 4.00 2.12 -3.69
CA CYS A 49 3.33 2.68 -4.86
C CYS A 49 2.20 1.78 -5.38
N LEU A 50 2.37 0.46 -5.30
CA LEU A 50 1.32 -0.49 -5.68
C LEU A 50 0.14 -0.42 -4.71
N ASN A 51 0.36 -0.59 -3.40
CA ASN A 51 -0.73 -0.69 -2.43
C ASN A 51 -1.49 0.63 -2.26
N PHE A 52 -0.76 1.74 -2.07
CA PHE A 52 -1.38 3.06 -1.92
C PHE A 52 -1.92 3.57 -3.26
N GLY A 53 -1.22 3.30 -4.37
CA GLY A 53 -1.67 3.68 -5.71
C GLY A 53 -2.95 2.97 -6.13
N ILE A 54 -3.09 1.68 -5.84
CA ILE A 54 -4.32 0.92 -6.09
C ILE A 54 -5.47 1.47 -5.24
N ALA A 55 -5.28 1.67 -3.94
CA ALA A 55 -6.31 2.27 -3.09
C ALA A 55 -6.76 3.63 -3.64
N LYS A 56 -5.81 4.51 -4.00
CA LYS A 56 -6.12 5.81 -4.59
C LYS A 56 -6.88 5.69 -5.92
N LYS A 57 -6.44 4.81 -6.83
CA LYS A 57 -7.04 4.61 -8.16
C LYS A 57 -8.50 4.16 -8.08
N TYR A 58 -8.83 3.32 -7.11
CA TYR A 58 -10.17 2.73 -6.96
C TYR A 58 -11.04 3.46 -5.93
N GLY A 59 -10.63 4.63 -5.42
CA GLY A 59 -11.39 5.35 -4.37
C GLY A 59 -11.49 4.57 -3.05
N GLY A 60 -10.52 3.67 -2.83
CA GLY A 60 -10.39 2.83 -1.65
C GLY A 60 -9.57 3.48 -0.55
N ARG A 61 -9.08 2.65 0.38
CA ARG A 61 -8.13 3.06 1.41
C ARG A 61 -6.98 2.05 1.53
N CYS A 62 -5.82 2.53 1.96
CA CYS A 62 -4.65 1.70 2.23
C CYS A 62 -4.28 1.84 3.70
N HIS A 63 -4.14 0.71 4.39
CA HIS A 63 -3.67 0.68 5.77
C HIS A 63 -2.13 0.64 5.80
N LEU A 64 -1.53 1.40 6.72
CA LEU A 64 -0.16 1.15 7.16
C LEU A 64 -0.24 0.27 8.40
N ARG A 65 0.30 -0.94 8.32
CA ARG A 65 0.29 -1.89 9.44
C ARG A 65 1.71 -2.31 9.76
N PHE A 66 2.20 -2.02 10.95
CA PHE A 66 3.46 -2.64 11.37
C PHE A 66 3.20 -4.11 11.68
N ASP A 67 4.05 -4.99 11.14
CA ASP A 67 4.02 -6.42 11.48
C ASP A 67 5.00 -6.65 12.63
N ASP A 68 4.60 -6.17 13.82
CA ASP A 68 5.40 -6.05 15.04
C ASP A 68 5.22 -7.26 15.98
N THR A 69 5.31 -8.46 15.41
CA THR A 69 5.17 -9.72 16.15
C THR A 69 6.47 -10.23 16.78
N ASN A 70 7.59 -9.51 16.60
CA ASN A 70 8.93 -9.90 17.07
C ASN A 70 9.56 -8.84 17.99
N PRO A 71 9.28 -8.91 19.31
CA PRO A 71 9.63 -7.85 20.26
C PRO A 71 11.13 -7.57 20.43
N GLU A 72 12.02 -8.47 19.97
CA GLU A 72 13.47 -8.29 20.11
C GLU A 72 14.10 -7.41 19.02
N LYS A 73 13.41 -7.25 17.88
CA LYS A 73 13.97 -6.57 16.70
C LYS A 73 13.31 -5.23 16.38
N GLU A 74 12.35 -4.84 17.20
CA GLU A 74 11.47 -3.71 16.92
C GLU A 74 11.96 -2.49 17.67
N GLU A 75 12.23 -1.44 16.91
CA GLU A 75 12.66 -0.16 17.46
C GLU A 75 11.79 0.96 16.93
N GLN A 76 11.36 1.86 17.81
CA GLN A 76 10.56 3.04 17.46
C GLN A 76 11.19 3.84 16.31
N LYS A 77 12.53 3.87 16.23
CA LYS A 77 13.25 4.56 15.15
C LYS A 77 12.89 4.05 13.75
N TYR A 78 12.59 2.75 13.60
CA TYR A 78 12.20 2.16 12.31
C TYR A 78 10.75 2.50 11.99
N ILE A 79 9.86 2.46 12.98
CA ILE A 79 8.47 2.91 12.84
C ILE A 79 8.43 4.36 12.32
N ASP A 80 9.19 5.25 12.96
CA ASP A 80 9.23 6.66 12.61
C ASP A 80 9.83 6.90 11.21
N ALA A 81 10.88 6.15 10.85
CA ALA A 81 11.50 6.24 9.54
C ALA A 81 10.58 5.74 8.43
N ILE A 82 9.92 4.59 8.63
CA ILE A 82 8.95 4.02 7.69
C ILE A 82 7.80 5.00 7.44
N GLN A 83 7.23 5.59 8.50
CA GLN A 83 6.17 6.59 8.37
C GLN A 83 6.64 7.82 7.58
N ARG A 84 7.87 8.30 7.84
CA ARG A 84 8.46 9.45 7.15
C ARG A 84 8.67 9.16 5.67
N ASP A 85 9.19 7.99 5.31
CA ASP A 85 9.49 7.61 3.93
C ASP A 85 8.21 7.47 3.10
N ILE A 86 7.15 6.88 3.67
CA ILE A 86 5.85 6.77 2.99
C ILE A 86 5.25 8.16 2.73
N LYS A 87 5.32 9.07 3.73
CA LYS A 87 4.87 10.46 3.56
C LYS A 87 5.74 11.22 2.56
N TRP A 88 7.05 11.00 2.55
CA TRP A 88 7.98 11.60 1.61
C TRP A 88 7.68 11.17 0.16
N LEU A 89 7.26 9.91 -0.04
CA LEU A 89 6.77 9.41 -1.33
C LEU A 89 5.39 9.98 -1.73
N GLY A 90 4.76 10.80 -0.88
CA GLY A 90 3.48 11.46 -1.16
C GLY A 90 2.25 10.61 -0.88
N PHE A 91 2.38 9.55 -0.09
CA PHE A 91 1.27 8.70 0.33
C PHE A 91 0.87 8.95 1.79
N ASP A 92 -0.39 8.70 2.09
CA ASP A 92 -0.98 8.91 3.41
C ASP A 92 -1.94 7.76 3.73
N TRP A 93 -1.87 7.24 4.95
CA TRP A 93 -2.73 6.15 5.45
C TRP A 93 -3.94 6.66 6.23
N GLY A 94 -4.10 7.98 6.36
CA GLY A 94 -5.15 8.64 7.11
C GLY A 94 -5.15 8.21 8.57
N GLN A 95 -6.32 7.76 9.02
CA GLN A 95 -6.52 7.24 10.37
C GLN A 95 -6.19 5.73 10.47
N HIS A 96 -5.77 5.09 9.38
CA HIS A 96 -5.61 3.63 9.28
C HIS A 96 -4.17 3.19 9.55
N LEU A 97 -3.64 3.64 10.69
CA LEU A 97 -2.38 3.16 11.25
C LEU A 97 -2.67 2.02 12.23
N HIS A 98 -2.03 0.87 12.04
CA HIS A 98 -2.25 -0.33 12.84
C HIS A 98 -0.93 -0.99 13.26
N TYR A 99 -1.01 -1.75 14.35
CA TYR A 99 0.03 -2.60 14.92
C TYR A 99 -0.59 -4.01 15.07
N ALA A 100 0.21 -5.06 14.90
CA ALA A 100 -0.21 -6.46 14.84
C ALA A 100 -0.47 -7.08 16.22
#